data_AF-A0A2V6HPN8-F1
#
_entry.id   AF-A0A2V6HPN8-F1
#
_cell.length_a   1.000
_cell.length_b   1.000
_cell.length_c   1.000
_cell.angle_alpha   90.00
_cell.angle_beta   90.00
_cell.angle_gamma   90.00
#
_symmetry.space_group_name_H-M   'P 1'
#
loop_
_entity.id
_entity.type
_entity.pdbx_description
1 polymer ?
#
loop_
_entity_poly.entity_id
_entity_poly.type
_entity_poly.pdbx_seq_one_letter_code
_entity_poly.pdbx_strand_id
1 'polypeptide(L)'
;MKTITHIINPTFALLALACFALLPMARAVNPPPDGCYPGFTTAEGCNALKFLTTGAGNTGVGWEALYVDTTGSFNTAVGAGALILNNGDSNTAVGAVALLSNSTGTENTAVGTDALVYNDSGSDDTAVGFQALFSNTTGAGNTAVGSYALYSNTTGGTATLGTGSVAIGYDALYSNVAGERNTAVGVGAMSVGTTGSRNTATGRTALNFNTGDRNTADGHNALFNKTTGNDNTAVGIAALFNLITGNGNIALGSGAGDLLDTGDNNIDIGNEGNAGESNTIRIGTAGTHTATFIASISGTPVVGDTVVVDANGQLGTAMSSARFKKDIKPMDKVSEAILALKPVTFQYKADSKGTPQFGLIAEEVAKVDSDLVVRDRKGEIYSVRYEAVNAMLLNEFLKAHRKIEEQGAMMAQQRRDFETAIAEQKQEIQTLTASLKEQASQIQKVSAELELSKAAPKTVANNE
;
A
#
# COMPACT_ATOMS: atom_id res chain seq x y z
N MET A 1 -98.51 -26.20 -46.95
CA MET A 1 -97.16 -26.77 -46.73
C MET A 1 -96.61 -27.22 -48.08
N LYS A 2 -95.62 -26.49 -48.64
CA LYS A 2 -94.92 -26.87 -49.88
C LYS A 2 -93.56 -27.46 -49.47
N THR A 3 -93.28 -28.67 -49.93
CA THR A 3 -92.01 -29.38 -49.73
C THR A 3 -91.13 -29.14 -50.95
N ILE A 4 -89.92 -28.62 -50.76
CA ILE A 4 -88.92 -28.41 -51.83
C ILE A 4 -87.93 -29.58 -51.78
N THR A 5 -87.76 -30.26 -52.91
CA THR A 5 -86.79 -31.34 -53.11
C THR A 5 -85.54 -30.76 -53.78
N HIS A 6 -84.38 -30.77 -53.11
CA HIS A 6 -83.11 -30.39 -53.72
C HIS A 6 -82.42 -31.62 -54.32
N ILE A 7 -82.22 -31.59 -55.63
CA ILE A 7 -81.43 -32.55 -56.41
C ILE A 7 -79.95 -32.17 -56.24
N ILE A 8 -79.16 -33.04 -55.61
CA ILE A 8 -77.70 -32.90 -55.55
C ILE A 8 -77.11 -33.48 -56.83
N ASN A 9 -76.37 -32.65 -57.57
CA ASN A 9 -75.78 -32.98 -58.87
C ASN A 9 -74.55 -33.92 -58.69
N PRO A 10 -74.55 -35.15 -59.23
CA PRO A 10 -73.49 -36.14 -58.98
C PRO A 10 -72.11 -35.76 -59.55
N THR A 11 -72.05 -34.76 -60.44
CA THR A 11 -70.80 -34.24 -61.01
C THR A 11 -69.95 -33.45 -60.02
N PHE A 12 -70.55 -32.86 -58.98
CA PHE A 12 -69.80 -32.10 -57.96
C PHE A 12 -69.11 -33.00 -56.93
N ALA A 13 -69.71 -34.15 -56.61
CA ALA A 13 -69.13 -35.14 -55.71
C ALA A 13 -67.91 -35.85 -56.32
N LEU A 14 -67.96 -36.14 -57.63
CA LEU A 14 -66.82 -36.74 -58.34
C LEU A 14 -65.63 -35.78 -58.48
N LEU A 15 -65.87 -34.47 -58.67
CA LEU A 15 -64.80 -33.47 -58.75
C LEU A 15 -64.11 -33.29 -57.38
N ALA A 16 -64.87 -33.31 -56.28
CA ALA A 16 -64.31 -33.24 -54.93
C ALA A 16 -63.49 -34.49 -54.57
N LEU A 17 -63.93 -35.70 -54.95
CA LEU A 17 -63.14 -36.93 -54.75
C LEU A 17 -61.88 -36.99 -55.63
N ALA A 18 -61.94 -36.49 -56.86
CA ALA A 18 -60.77 -36.41 -57.74
C ALA A 18 -59.69 -35.45 -57.19
N CYS A 19 -60.10 -34.36 -56.55
CA CYS A 19 -59.18 -33.44 -55.86
C CYS A 19 -58.46 -34.09 -54.66
N PHE A 20 -59.10 -35.01 -53.93
CA PHE A 20 -58.45 -35.74 -52.84
C PHE A 20 -57.53 -36.87 -53.31
N ALA A 21 -57.73 -37.41 -54.52
CA ALA A 21 -56.87 -38.43 -55.11
C ALA A 21 -55.57 -37.86 -55.74
N LEU A 22 -55.54 -36.55 -56.03
CA LEU A 22 -54.41 -35.85 -56.65
C LEU A 22 -53.57 -35.02 -55.67
N LEU A 23 -53.95 -34.95 -54.39
CA LEU A 23 -53.09 -34.38 -53.36
C LEU A 23 -51.94 -35.36 -53.08
N PRO A 24 -50.67 -34.90 -53.05
CA PRO A 24 -49.60 -35.75 -52.56
C PRO A 24 -49.98 -36.19 -51.15
N MET A 25 -49.93 -37.50 -50.90
CA MET A 25 -49.98 -38.02 -49.53
C MET A 25 -48.78 -37.45 -48.78
N ALA A 26 -48.95 -36.30 -48.15
CA ALA A 26 -48.09 -35.85 -47.06
C ALA A 26 -48.36 -36.79 -45.88
N ARG A 27 -47.77 -37.99 -45.94
CA ARG A 27 -47.64 -38.83 -44.75
C ARG A 27 -46.70 -38.07 -43.83
N ALA A 28 -47.23 -37.60 -42.70
CA ALA A 28 -46.41 -37.26 -41.56
C ALA A 28 -45.59 -38.52 -41.22
N VAL A 29 -44.30 -38.50 -41.55
CA VAL A 29 -43.38 -39.55 -41.16
C VAL A 29 -43.28 -39.44 -39.65
N ASN A 30 -43.57 -40.53 -38.93
CA ASN A 30 -43.42 -40.61 -37.49
C ASN A 30 -42.45 -41.77 -37.17
N PRO A 31 -41.26 -41.47 -36.63
CA PRO A 31 -40.74 -40.12 -36.34
C PRO A 31 -40.46 -39.29 -37.62
N PRO A 32 -40.38 -37.95 -37.53
CA PRO A 32 -40.00 -37.08 -38.65
C PRO A 32 -38.73 -37.59 -39.33
N PRO A 33 -38.53 -37.36 -40.64
CA PRO A 33 -37.32 -37.80 -41.30
C PRO A 33 -36.13 -37.02 -40.74
N ASP A 34 -35.26 -37.71 -40.02
CA ASP A 34 -33.90 -37.29 -39.69
C ASP A 34 -33.23 -36.68 -40.95
N GLY A 35 -32.74 -35.43 -40.87
CA GLY A 35 -32.02 -34.80 -41.99
C GLY A 35 -32.10 -33.27 -42.10
N CYS A 36 -31.92 -32.76 -43.34
CA CYS A 36 -31.87 -31.33 -43.66
C CYS A 36 -33.27 -30.70 -43.84
N TYR A 37 -33.54 -29.65 -43.08
CA TYR A 37 -34.76 -28.85 -43.11
C TYR A 37 -34.54 -27.52 -43.85
N PRO A 38 -35.61 -26.87 -44.36
CA PRO A 38 -35.52 -25.53 -44.92
C PRO A 38 -34.84 -24.53 -43.97
N GLY A 39 -34.24 -23.48 -44.53
CA GLY A 39 -33.57 -22.46 -43.74
C GLY A 39 -32.20 -22.89 -43.20
N PHE A 40 -31.50 -23.84 -43.84
CA PHE A 40 -30.18 -24.34 -43.42
C PHE A 40 -30.20 -25.07 -42.05
N THR A 41 -31.31 -25.74 -41.73
CA THR A 41 -31.53 -26.37 -40.42
C THR A 41 -31.28 -27.89 -40.49
N THR A 42 -30.77 -28.50 -39.42
CA THR A 42 -30.57 -29.94 -39.27
C THR A 42 -31.27 -30.42 -37.99
N ALA A 43 -32.09 -31.46 -38.08
CA ALA A 43 -32.73 -32.08 -36.92
C ALA A 43 -32.54 -33.60 -36.96
N GLU A 44 -31.95 -34.15 -35.91
CA GLU A 44 -31.61 -35.56 -35.77
C GLU A 44 -32.03 -36.06 -34.38
N GLY A 45 -32.99 -36.99 -34.33
CA GLY A 45 -33.49 -37.56 -33.08
C GLY A 45 -34.92 -37.17 -32.70
N CYS A 46 -35.51 -37.95 -31.79
CA CYS A 46 -36.91 -37.82 -31.43
C CYS A 46 -37.26 -36.43 -30.89
N ASN A 47 -38.24 -35.79 -31.53
CA ASN A 47 -38.74 -34.45 -31.18
C ASN A 47 -37.70 -33.32 -31.31
N ALA A 48 -36.56 -33.52 -31.96
CA ALA A 48 -35.64 -32.42 -32.24
C ALA A 48 -36.35 -31.34 -33.09
N LEU A 49 -36.26 -30.07 -32.70
CA LEU A 49 -36.85 -28.92 -33.40
C LEU A 49 -38.36 -29.03 -33.71
N LYS A 50 -39.13 -29.72 -32.87
CA LYS A 50 -40.56 -30.04 -33.14
C LYS A 50 -41.45 -28.81 -33.34
N PHE A 51 -41.18 -27.71 -32.63
CA PHE A 51 -42.02 -26.50 -32.67
C PHE A 51 -41.38 -25.33 -33.43
N LEU A 52 -40.37 -25.58 -34.26
CA LEU A 52 -39.75 -24.55 -35.10
C LEU A 52 -40.75 -23.95 -36.11
N THR A 53 -40.86 -22.62 -36.11
CA THR A 53 -41.76 -21.89 -37.02
C THR A 53 -41.00 -21.08 -38.07
N THR A 54 -40.23 -20.07 -37.67
CA THR A 54 -39.55 -19.13 -38.59
C THR A 54 -38.04 -19.04 -38.40
N GLY A 55 -37.50 -19.70 -37.38
CA GLY A 55 -36.06 -19.74 -37.12
C GLY A 55 -35.27 -20.47 -38.21
N ALA A 56 -34.02 -20.06 -38.43
CA ALA A 56 -33.16 -20.59 -39.49
C ALA A 56 -31.75 -20.92 -38.97
N GLY A 57 -31.05 -21.86 -39.61
CA GLY A 57 -29.66 -22.18 -39.33
C GLY A 57 -29.46 -23.00 -38.06
N ASN A 58 -30.48 -23.71 -37.59
CA ASN A 58 -30.42 -24.45 -36.33
C ASN A 58 -29.90 -25.87 -36.54
N THR A 59 -29.12 -26.40 -35.60
CA THR A 59 -28.66 -27.80 -35.59
C THR A 59 -29.10 -28.44 -34.27
N GLY A 60 -30.10 -29.33 -34.31
CA GLY A 60 -30.56 -30.09 -33.15
C GLY A 60 -30.25 -31.57 -33.31
N VAL A 61 -29.39 -32.13 -32.44
CA VAL A 61 -29.00 -33.54 -32.44
C VAL A 61 -29.20 -34.13 -31.05
N GLY A 62 -30.24 -34.96 -30.89
CA GLY A 62 -30.58 -35.61 -29.63
C GLY A 62 -32.07 -35.60 -29.29
N TRP A 63 -32.45 -36.38 -28.29
CA TRP A 63 -33.83 -36.41 -27.79
C TRP A 63 -34.22 -35.02 -27.24
N GLU A 64 -35.28 -34.44 -27.80
CA GLU A 64 -35.80 -33.10 -27.43
C GLU A 64 -34.82 -31.93 -27.59
N ALA A 65 -33.75 -32.08 -28.39
CA ALA A 65 -32.86 -30.97 -28.69
C ALA A 65 -33.63 -29.82 -29.40
N LEU A 66 -33.54 -28.58 -28.87
CA LEU A 66 -34.27 -27.41 -29.38
C LEU A 66 -35.80 -27.62 -29.49
N TYR A 67 -36.41 -28.35 -28.55
CA TYR A 67 -37.82 -28.76 -28.64
C TYR A 67 -38.82 -27.62 -28.86
N VAL A 68 -38.68 -26.51 -28.13
CA VAL A 68 -39.63 -25.39 -28.10
C VAL A 68 -39.11 -24.15 -28.84
N ASP A 69 -38.00 -24.25 -29.57
CA ASP A 69 -37.45 -23.11 -30.32
C ASP A 69 -38.41 -22.69 -31.44
N THR A 70 -39.11 -21.56 -31.27
CA THR A 70 -40.14 -21.12 -32.23
C THR A 70 -39.57 -20.20 -33.29
N THR A 71 -38.80 -19.19 -32.89
CA THR A 71 -38.27 -18.12 -33.77
C THR A 71 -36.76 -18.00 -33.75
N GLY A 72 -36.07 -18.69 -32.85
CA GLY A 72 -34.62 -18.57 -32.68
C GLY A 72 -33.83 -19.08 -33.89
N SER A 73 -32.73 -18.42 -34.19
CA SER A 73 -31.86 -18.73 -35.33
C SER A 73 -30.42 -18.99 -34.91
N PHE A 74 -29.70 -19.75 -35.73
CA PHE A 74 -28.27 -20.06 -35.57
C PHE A 74 -27.90 -20.79 -34.26
N ASN A 75 -28.83 -21.58 -33.72
CA ASN A 75 -28.61 -22.36 -32.50
C ASN A 75 -28.03 -23.75 -32.80
N THR A 76 -27.06 -24.22 -32.01
CA THR A 76 -26.50 -25.57 -32.07
C THR A 76 -26.77 -26.31 -30.77
N ALA A 77 -27.56 -27.37 -30.78
CA ALA A 77 -27.90 -28.21 -29.64
C ALA A 77 -27.49 -29.67 -29.90
N VAL A 78 -26.55 -30.20 -29.12
CA VAL A 78 -26.07 -31.58 -29.23
C VAL A 78 -26.14 -32.25 -27.86
N GLY A 79 -27.10 -33.15 -27.68
CA GLY A 79 -27.34 -33.84 -26.41
C GLY A 79 -28.82 -33.97 -26.09
N ALA A 80 -29.16 -34.90 -25.19
CA ALA A 80 -30.52 -35.07 -24.73
C ALA A 80 -30.96 -33.84 -23.92
N GLY A 81 -32.00 -33.16 -24.41
CA GLY A 81 -32.57 -31.98 -23.79
C GLY A 81 -31.71 -30.72 -23.81
N ALA A 82 -30.71 -30.65 -24.70
CA ALA A 82 -29.97 -29.41 -24.93
C ALA A 82 -30.89 -28.34 -25.54
N LEU A 83 -30.89 -27.12 -24.99
CA LEU A 83 -31.68 -25.98 -25.47
C LEU A 83 -33.21 -26.23 -25.59
N ILE A 84 -33.81 -27.10 -24.76
CA ILE A 84 -35.25 -27.44 -24.85
C ILE A 84 -36.13 -26.18 -24.88
N LEU A 85 -35.94 -25.26 -23.93
CA LEU A 85 -36.76 -24.06 -23.74
C LEU A 85 -36.03 -22.81 -24.24
N ASN A 86 -35.34 -22.91 -25.37
CA ASN A 86 -34.63 -21.78 -25.98
C ASN A 86 -35.56 -20.94 -26.87
N ASN A 87 -35.53 -19.62 -26.74
CA ASN A 87 -36.13 -18.71 -27.73
C ASN A 87 -35.21 -17.52 -28.10
N GLY A 88 -33.91 -17.64 -27.83
CA GLY A 88 -32.87 -16.71 -28.27
C GLY A 88 -32.03 -17.23 -29.45
N ASP A 89 -31.24 -16.34 -30.04
CA ASP A 89 -30.41 -16.60 -31.22
C ASP A 89 -28.94 -16.92 -30.86
N SER A 90 -28.26 -17.61 -31.78
CA SER A 90 -26.80 -17.82 -31.77
C SER A 90 -26.25 -18.55 -30.53
N ASN A 91 -27.00 -19.49 -29.96
CA ASN A 91 -26.57 -20.25 -28.80
C ASN A 91 -25.98 -21.62 -29.18
N THR A 92 -24.88 -22.03 -28.54
CA THR A 92 -24.27 -23.36 -28.67
C THR A 92 -24.39 -24.13 -27.36
N ALA A 93 -25.04 -25.29 -27.37
CA ALA A 93 -25.17 -26.19 -26.23
C ALA A 93 -24.74 -27.62 -26.61
N VAL A 94 -23.74 -28.16 -25.91
CA VAL A 94 -23.21 -29.51 -26.12
C VAL A 94 -23.14 -30.23 -24.77
N GLY A 95 -24.04 -31.18 -24.55
CA GLY A 95 -24.19 -31.89 -23.28
C GLY A 95 -25.66 -32.21 -22.99
N ALA A 96 -25.90 -33.18 -22.11
CA ALA A 96 -27.27 -33.43 -21.65
C ALA A 96 -27.74 -32.24 -20.83
N VAL A 97 -28.92 -31.70 -21.15
CA VAL A 97 -29.57 -30.60 -20.42
C VAL A 97 -28.74 -29.30 -20.42
N ALA A 98 -27.72 -29.20 -21.30
CA ALA A 98 -26.96 -27.97 -21.48
C ALA A 98 -27.88 -26.86 -21.98
N LEU A 99 -27.83 -25.70 -21.32
CA LEU A 99 -28.61 -24.52 -21.69
C LEU A 99 -30.13 -24.78 -21.75
N LEU A 100 -30.64 -25.62 -20.84
CA LEU A 100 -32.03 -26.11 -20.85
C LEU A 100 -33.08 -24.99 -20.94
N SER A 101 -32.93 -23.96 -20.10
CA SER A 101 -33.91 -22.87 -19.95
C SER A 101 -33.26 -21.56 -20.37
N ASN A 102 -33.41 -21.19 -21.65
CA ASN A 102 -32.91 -19.94 -22.22
C ASN A 102 -34.03 -19.10 -22.85
N SER A 103 -34.68 -18.22 -22.07
CA SER A 103 -35.88 -17.51 -22.54
C SER A 103 -35.56 -16.56 -23.69
N THR A 104 -34.63 -15.62 -23.50
CA THR A 104 -34.25 -14.63 -24.54
C THR A 104 -32.76 -14.43 -24.71
N GLY A 105 -31.91 -15.14 -23.97
CA GLY A 105 -30.46 -14.99 -24.03
C GLY A 105 -29.86 -15.35 -25.39
N THR A 106 -28.84 -14.62 -25.82
CA THR A 106 -28.19 -14.79 -27.13
C THR A 106 -26.69 -14.97 -27.00
N GLU A 107 -26.07 -15.60 -28.00
CA GLU A 107 -24.59 -15.70 -28.10
C GLU A 107 -23.94 -16.47 -26.94
N ASN A 108 -24.66 -17.41 -26.33
CA ASN A 108 -24.14 -18.22 -25.23
C ASN A 108 -23.49 -19.53 -25.72
N THR A 109 -22.42 -19.98 -25.06
CA THR A 109 -21.77 -21.26 -25.29
C THR A 109 -21.78 -22.11 -24.02
N ALA A 110 -22.50 -23.24 -24.02
CA ALA A 110 -22.58 -24.20 -22.93
C ALA A 110 -22.04 -25.57 -23.37
N VAL A 111 -20.96 -26.05 -22.75
CA VAL A 111 -20.33 -27.33 -23.07
C VAL A 111 -20.13 -28.14 -21.78
N GLY A 112 -20.94 -29.16 -21.59
CA GLY A 112 -20.95 -30.01 -20.40
C GLY A 112 -22.36 -30.39 -19.99
N THR A 113 -22.50 -31.49 -19.24
CA THR A 113 -23.78 -31.85 -18.64
C THR A 113 -24.19 -30.77 -17.64
N ASP A 114 -25.44 -30.32 -17.74
CA ASP A 114 -26.01 -29.27 -16.89
C ASP A 114 -25.22 -27.94 -16.91
N ALA A 115 -24.46 -27.65 -17.97
CA ALA A 115 -23.84 -26.34 -18.15
C ALA A 115 -24.91 -25.29 -18.47
N LEU A 116 -24.92 -24.15 -17.77
CA LEU A 116 -25.77 -22.99 -18.01
C LEU A 116 -27.30 -23.32 -18.03
N VAL A 117 -27.74 -24.26 -17.19
CA VAL A 117 -29.13 -24.80 -17.19
C VAL A 117 -30.20 -23.72 -17.06
N TYR A 118 -30.02 -22.78 -16.12
CA TYR A 118 -30.97 -21.72 -15.85
C TYR A 118 -30.42 -20.37 -16.29
N ASN A 119 -30.73 -19.98 -17.53
CA ASN A 119 -30.34 -18.71 -18.13
C ASN A 119 -31.56 -17.93 -18.63
N ASP A 120 -32.23 -17.08 -17.84
CA ASP A 120 -33.48 -16.45 -18.30
C ASP A 120 -33.22 -15.51 -19.49
N SER A 121 -32.33 -14.53 -19.33
CA SER A 121 -32.04 -13.52 -20.36
C SER A 121 -30.57 -13.14 -20.50
N GLY A 122 -29.65 -13.90 -19.90
CA GLY A 122 -28.20 -13.68 -20.01
C GLY A 122 -27.68 -13.90 -21.43
N SER A 123 -26.78 -13.03 -21.90
CA SER A 123 -26.14 -13.13 -23.22
C SER A 123 -24.63 -13.12 -23.08
N ASP A 124 -23.91 -13.56 -24.12
CA ASP A 124 -22.44 -13.54 -24.19
C ASP A 124 -21.73 -14.40 -23.12
N ASP A 125 -22.39 -15.43 -22.59
CA ASP A 125 -21.81 -16.30 -21.57
C ASP A 125 -21.10 -17.52 -22.17
N THR A 126 -19.93 -17.87 -21.65
CA THR A 126 -19.21 -19.12 -21.95
C THR A 126 -19.16 -20.00 -20.71
N ALA A 127 -19.76 -21.19 -20.76
CA ALA A 127 -19.77 -22.18 -19.69
C ALA A 127 -19.23 -23.53 -20.21
N VAL A 128 -18.08 -23.96 -19.70
CA VAL A 128 -17.42 -25.21 -20.10
C VAL A 128 -17.09 -26.04 -18.85
N GLY A 129 -17.82 -27.13 -18.64
CA GLY A 129 -17.66 -28.01 -17.48
C GLY A 129 -18.99 -28.54 -16.96
N PHE A 130 -18.93 -29.52 -16.06
CA PHE A 130 -20.12 -30.04 -15.38
C PHE A 130 -20.70 -28.96 -14.46
N GLN A 131 -21.97 -28.60 -14.66
CA GLN A 131 -22.66 -27.56 -13.87
C GLN A 131 -21.93 -26.20 -13.84
N ALA A 132 -21.13 -25.90 -14.87
CA ALA A 132 -20.55 -24.56 -15.05
C ALA A 132 -21.69 -23.55 -15.29
N LEU A 133 -21.69 -22.44 -14.56
CA LEU A 133 -22.70 -21.37 -14.66
C LEU A 133 -24.16 -21.86 -14.47
N PHE A 134 -24.37 -22.93 -13.69
CA PHE A 134 -25.65 -23.66 -13.58
C PHE A 134 -26.86 -22.76 -13.32
N SER A 135 -26.72 -21.76 -12.45
CA SER A 135 -27.77 -20.77 -12.15
C SER A 135 -27.30 -19.35 -12.51
N ASN A 136 -27.70 -18.84 -13.67
CA ASN A 136 -27.37 -17.49 -14.15
C ASN A 136 -28.64 -16.77 -14.67
N THR A 137 -29.40 -16.14 -13.79
CA THR A 137 -30.73 -15.64 -14.18
C THR A 137 -30.65 -14.54 -15.25
N THR A 138 -29.84 -13.51 -15.04
CA THR A 138 -29.73 -12.33 -15.95
C THR A 138 -28.29 -11.85 -16.15
N GLY A 139 -27.29 -12.61 -15.71
CA GLY A 139 -25.88 -12.23 -15.88
C GLY A 139 -25.46 -12.35 -17.35
N ALA A 140 -24.57 -11.47 -17.81
CA ALA A 140 -24.11 -11.46 -19.20
C ALA A 140 -22.58 -11.27 -19.27
N GLY A 141 -21.95 -11.83 -20.30
CA GLY A 141 -20.52 -11.69 -20.55
C GLY A 141 -19.62 -12.45 -19.56
N ASN A 142 -20.10 -13.56 -18.98
CA ASN A 142 -19.32 -14.37 -18.06
C ASN A 142 -18.53 -15.47 -18.78
N THR A 143 -17.40 -15.87 -18.20
CA THR A 143 -16.62 -17.03 -18.66
C THR A 143 -16.38 -17.98 -17.49
N ALA A 144 -17.03 -19.15 -17.51
CA ALA A 144 -16.81 -20.25 -16.59
C ALA A 144 -16.17 -21.45 -17.28
N VAL A 145 -15.00 -21.85 -16.83
CA VAL A 145 -14.29 -23.03 -17.33
C VAL A 145 -13.83 -23.89 -16.17
N GLY A 146 -14.48 -25.04 -15.98
CA GLY A 146 -14.26 -25.95 -14.85
C GLY A 146 -15.58 -26.44 -14.27
N SER A 147 -15.58 -27.61 -13.63
CA SER A 147 -16.78 -28.09 -12.94
C SER A 147 -17.15 -27.14 -11.80
N TYR A 148 -18.43 -26.80 -11.72
CA TYR A 148 -19.00 -25.87 -10.74
C TYR A 148 -18.41 -24.45 -10.76
N ALA A 149 -17.67 -24.07 -11.80
CA ALA A 149 -17.22 -22.69 -11.97
C ALA A 149 -18.45 -21.79 -12.14
N LEU A 150 -18.55 -20.71 -11.34
CA LEU A 150 -19.72 -19.82 -11.30
C LEU A 150 -21.07 -20.53 -11.06
N TYR A 151 -21.08 -21.65 -10.32
CA TYR A 151 -22.26 -22.49 -10.13
C TYR A 151 -23.54 -21.72 -9.76
N SER A 152 -23.43 -20.75 -8.83
CA SER A 152 -24.54 -19.89 -8.41
C SER A 152 -24.19 -18.41 -8.64
N ASN A 153 -24.65 -17.86 -9.78
CA ASN A 153 -24.58 -16.44 -10.11
C ASN A 153 -25.98 -15.82 -10.04
N THR A 154 -26.49 -15.66 -8.81
CA THR A 154 -27.88 -15.28 -8.53
C THR A 154 -27.99 -13.86 -7.99
N THR A 155 -29.11 -13.17 -8.24
CA THR A 155 -29.31 -11.78 -7.84
C THR A 155 -29.70 -11.62 -6.36
N GLY A 156 -28.97 -10.78 -5.62
CA GLY A 156 -29.36 -10.24 -4.31
C GLY A 156 -30.45 -9.15 -4.37
N GLY A 157 -31.37 -9.19 -5.34
CA GLY A 157 -32.55 -8.30 -5.42
C GLY A 157 -32.46 -7.06 -6.31
N THR A 158 -31.38 -6.81 -7.04
CA THR A 158 -31.30 -5.72 -8.04
C THR A 158 -30.98 -6.25 -9.43
N ALA A 159 -31.71 -5.77 -10.44
CA ALA A 159 -31.81 -6.31 -11.80
C ALA A 159 -30.61 -6.00 -12.73
N THR A 160 -29.43 -5.73 -12.17
CA THR A 160 -28.26 -5.35 -12.98
C THR A 160 -26.98 -5.85 -12.32
N LEU A 161 -26.84 -7.14 -12.02
CA LEU A 161 -25.61 -7.66 -11.40
C LEU A 161 -25.30 -9.11 -11.81
N GLY A 162 -24.00 -9.41 -11.91
CA GLY A 162 -23.44 -10.69 -12.36
C GLY A 162 -22.76 -10.64 -13.73
N THR A 163 -22.43 -9.46 -14.25
CA THR A 163 -21.82 -9.30 -15.59
C THR A 163 -20.29 -9.31 -15.57
N GLY A 164 -19.68 -9.91 -16.59
CA GLY A 164 -18.25 -9.78 -16.87
C GLY A 164 -17.31 -10.53 -15.92
N SER A 165 -17.75 -11.61 -15.28
CA SER A 165 -16.89 -12.39 -14.38
C SER A 165 -16.19 -13.54 -15.11
N VAL A 166 -14.93 -13.79 -14.78
CA VAL A 166 -14.12 -14.89 -15.29
C VAL A 166 -13.85 -15.86 -14.15
N ALA A 167 -14.24 -17.13 -14.30
CA ALA A 167 -14.03 -18.21 -13.35
C ALA A 167 -13.39 -19.40 -14.07
N ILE A 168 -12.13 -19.70 -13.78
CA ILE A 168 -11.37 -20.79 -14.40
C ILE A 168 -10.81 -21.68 -13.30
N GLY A 169 -11.32 -22.91 -13.20
CA GLY A 169 -10.94 -23.90 -12.19
C GLY A 169 -12.16 -24.57 -11.56
N TYR A 170 -11.91 -25.69 -10.88
CA TYR A 170 -12.92 -26.37 -10.07
C TYR A 170 -13.36 -25.46 -8.90
N ASP A 171 -14.68 -25.26 -8.74
CA ASP A 171 -15.29 -24.38 -7.72
C ASP A 171 -14.81 -22.91 -7.76
N ALA A 172 -14.26 -22.44 -8.88
CA ALA A 172 -13.89 -21.03 -9.03
C ALA A 172 -15.16 -20.16 -9.04
N LEU A 173 -15.22 -19.14 -8.17
CA LEU A 173 -16.37 -18.25 -8.00
C LEU A 173 -17.71 -18.98 -7.75
N TYR A 174 -17.67 -20.14 -7.07
CA TYR A 174 -18.82 -21.05 -6.89
C TYR A 174 -20.14 -20.35 -6.48
N SER A 175 -20.07 -19.34 -5.59
CA SER A 175 -21.24 -18.58 -5.15
C SER A 175 -21.00 -17.08 -5.24
N ASN A 176 -21.56 -16.45 -6.28
CA ASN A 176 -21.57 -15.01 -6.49
C ASN A 176 -23.00 -14.45 -6.39
N VAL A 177 -23.30 -13.76 -5.28
CA VAL A 177 -24.68 -13.36 -4.91
C VAL A 177 -25.00 -11.90 -5.32
N ALA A 178 -23.99 -11.11 -5.67
CA ALA A 178 -24.15 -9.74 -6.17
C ALA A 178 -22.89 -9.14 -6.82
N GLY A 179 -21.75 -9.84 -6.80
CA GLY A 179 -20.48 -9.31 -7.28
C GLY A 179 -20.43 -9.21 -8.80
N GLU A 180 -19.78 -8.17 -9.31
CA GLU A 180 -19.52 -7.99 -10.74
C GLU A 180 -18.04 -7.96 -11.06
N ARG A 181 -17.68 -8.35 -12.30
CA ARG A 181 -16.33 -8.18 -12.85
C ARG A 181 -15.24 -8.79 -11.99
N ASN A 182 -15.51 -9.96 -11.42
CA ASN A 182 -14.52 -10.71 -10.66
C ASN A 182 -13.74 -11.65 -11.58
N THR A 183 -12.43 -11.75 -11.38
CA THR A 183 -11.57 -12.73 -12.08
C THR A 183 -11.06 -13.72 -11.07
N ALA A 184 -11.50 -14.98 -11.14
CA ALA A 184 -11.08 -16.08 -10.29
C ALA A 184 -10.43 -17.18 -11.14
N VAL A 185 -9.12 -17.39 -10.98
CA VAL A 185 -8.36 -18.39 -11.71
C VAL A 185 -7.64 -19.29 -10.71
N GLY A 186 -8.11 -20.52 -10.55
CA GLY A 186 -7.58 -21.49 -9.60
C GLY A 186 -8.67 -22.27 -8.90
N VAL A 187 -8.31 -23.43 -8.35
CA VAL A 187 -9.24 -24.29 -7.61
C VAL A 187 -9.73 -23.57 -6.35
N GLY A 188 -11.04 -23.38 -6.23
CA GLY A 188 -11.69 -22.72 -5.10
C GLY A 188 -11.33 -21.23 -4.94
N ALA A 189 -10.78 -20.58 -5.96
CA ALA A 189 -10.57 -19.13 -5.94
C ALA A 189 -11.94 -18.43 -5.79
N MET A 190 -12.09 -17.59 -4.76
CA MET A 190 -13.35 -16.89 -4.44
C MET A 190 -14.59 -17.80 -4.30
N SER A 191 -14.44 -19.02 -3.79
CA SER A 191 -15.54 -19.99 -3.80
C SER A 191 -16.70 -19.69 -2.83
N VAL A 192 -16.53 -18.79 -1.84
CA VAL A 192 -17.55 -18.57 -0.80
C VAL A 192 -18.10 -17.14 -0.80
N GLY A 193 -19.41 -17.03 -1.09
CA GLY A 193 -20.28 -15.94 -0.64
C GLY A 193 -19.87 -14.52 -1.06
N THR A 194 -19.52 -14.30 -2.34
CA THR A 194 -19.06 -12.98 -2.78
C THR A 194 -20.23 -12.05 -3.10
N THR A 195 -20.36 -10.99 -2.30
CA THR A 195 -21.05 -9.74 -2.70
C THR A 195 -20.09 -8.72 -3.31
N GLY A 196 -18.78 -8.94 -3.12
CA GLY A 196 -17.74 -8.03 -3.58
C GLY A 196 -17.54 -8.03 -5.09
N SER A 197 -17.25 -6.85 -5.63
CA SER A 197 -17.05 -6.60 -7.07
C SER A 197 -15.61 -6.18 -7.39
N ARG A 198 -15.20 -6.43 -8.64
CA ARG A 198 -13.90 -6.02 -9.21
C ARG A 198 -12.70 -6.63 -8.49
N ASN A 199 -12.82 -7.86 -8.03
CA ASN A 199 -11.74 -8.59 -7.40
C ASN A 199 -10.99 -9.46 -8.41
N THR A 200 -9.68 -9.60 -8.24
CA THR A 200 -8.83 -10.51 -9.02
C THR A 200 -8.20 -11.51 -8.06
N ALA A 201 -8.47 -12.79 -8.24
CA ALA A 201 -7.98 -13.90 -7.45
C ALA A 201 -7.32 -14.93 -8.38
N THR A 202 -6.00 -15.01 -8.35
CA THR A 202 -5.23 -16.04 -9.08
C THR A 202 -4.51 -16.91 -8.06
N GLY A 203 -4.71 -18.23 -8.15
CA GLY A 203 -4.15 -19.21 -7.22
C GLY A 203 -5.24 -20.01 -6.50
N ARG A 204 -4.84 -21.19 -6.02
CA ARG A 204 -5.75 -22.05 -5.25
C ARG A 204 -6.22 -21.31 -4.00
N THR A 205 -7.53 -21.26 -3.81
CA THR A 205 -8.19 -20.66 -2.64
C THR A 205 -7.81 -19.21 -2.35
N ALA A 206 -7.35 -18.45 -3.35
CA ALA A 206 -7.16 -17.01 -3.24
C ALA A 206 -8.52 -16.30 -3.03
N LEU A 207 -8.58 -15.32 -2.12
CA LEU A 207 -9.80 -14.57 -1.76
C LEU A 207 -11.01 -15.47 -1.42
N ASN A 208 -10.78 -16.62 -0.78
CA ASN A 208 -11.82 -17.64 -0.59
C ASN A 208 -13.06 -17.10 0.13
N PHE A 209 -12.84 -16.34 1.21
CA PHE A 209 -13.84 -15.53 1.86
C PHE A 209 -13.63 -14.08 1.39
N ASN A 210 -14.57 -13.50 0.65
CA ASN A 210 -14.47 -12.09 0.29
C ASN A 210 -15.84 -11.45 0.10
N THR A 211 -16.18 -10.48 0.96
CA THR A 211 -17.34 -9.60 0.75
C THR A 211 -16.94 -8.18 0.33
N GLY A 212 -15.64 -7.90 0.19
CA GLY A 212 -15.10 -6.58 -0.17
C GLY A 212 -14.80 -6.40 -1.67
N ASP A 213 -14.61 -5.15 -2.06
CA ASP A 213 -14.41 -4.71 -3.45
C ASP A 213 -12.95 -4.41 -3.77
N ARG A 214 -12.59 -4.52 -5.05
CA ARG A 214 -11.30 -4.05 -5.61
C ARG A 214 -10.07 -4.68 -4.96
N ASN A 215 -10.13 -5.96 -4.59
CA ASN A 215 -8.99 -6.68 -4.04
C ASN A 215 -8.25 -7.47 -5.13
N THR A 216 -6.93 -7.49 -5.07
CA THR A 216 -6.06 -8.31 -5.92
C THR A 216 -5.32 -9.32 -5.05
N ALA A 217 -5.49 -10.61 -5.33
CA ALA A 217 -4.82 -11.71 -4.67
C ALA A 217 -4.17 -12.61 -5.74
N ASP A 218 -2.85 -12.71 -5.72
CA ASP A 218 -2.10 -13.60 -6.60
C ASP A 218 -1.19 -14.50 -5.75
N GLY A 219 -1.54 -15.77 -5.62
CA GLY A 219 -0.83 -16.75 -4.84
C GLY A 219 -1.74 -17.76 -4.17
N HIS A 220 -1.17 -18.90 -3.80
CA HIS A 220 -1.88 -19.89 -3.01
C HIS A 220 -2.26 -19.29 -1.64
N ASN A 221 -3.56 -19.30 -1.32
CA ASN A 221 -4.12 -18.71 -0.09
C ASN A 221 -3.87 -17.19 0.10
N ALA A 222 -3.55 -16.42 -0.95
CA ALA A 222 -3.47 -14.96 -0.81
C ALA A 222 -4.86 -14.39 -0.41
N LEU A 223 -4.90 -13.52 0.61
CA LEU A 223 -6.13 -12.94 1.19
C LEU A 223 -7.21 -13.97 1.59
N PHE A 224 -6.81 -15.12 2.13
CA PHE A 224 -7.73 -16.23 2.42
C PHE A 224 -8.83 -15.90 3.45
N ASN A 225 -8.49 -15.37 4.63
CA ASN A 225 -9.44 -15.18 5.75
C ASN A 225 -10.23 -13.85 5.71
N LYS A 226 -10.26 -13.15 4.57
CA LYS A 226 -10.80 -11.80 4.54
C LYS A 226 -12.32 -11.77 4.67
N THR A 227 -12.84 -10.82 5.46
CA THR A 227 -14.29 -10.67 5.58
C THR A 227 -14.80 -9.41 4.89
N THR A 228 -14.31 -8.19 5.18
CA THR A 228 -15.00 -6.93 4.74
C THR A 228 -14.12 -5.77 4.23
N GLY A 229 -12.86 -6.00 3.87
CA GLY A 229 -11.95 -4.93 3.41
C GLY A 229 -11.89 -4.68 1.90
N ASN A 230 -11.58 -3.46 1.48
CA ASN A 230 -11.52 -3.03 0.08
C ASN A 230 -10.10 -2.62 -0.34
N ASP A 231 -9.81 -2.62 -1.64
CA ASP A 231 -8.59 -2.02 -2.19
C ASP A 231 -7.27 -2.63 -1.68
N ASN A 232 -7.24 -3.95 -1.38
CA ASN A 232 -6.02 -4.62 -0.92
C ASN A 232 -5.32 -5.36 -2.06
N THR A 233 -3.99 -5.38 -2.03
CA THR A 233 -3.14 -6.12 -2.97
C THR A 233 -2.28 -7.12 -2.21
N ALA A 234 -2.43 -8.41 -2.49
CA ALA A 234 -1.63 -9.49 -1.91
C ALA A 234 -1.02 -10.32 -3.03
N VAL A 235 0.30 -10.31 -3.13
CA VAL A 235 1.04 -11.05 -4.16
C VAL A 235 2.08 -11.93 -3.47
N GLY A 236 1.86 -13.24 -3.48
CA GLY A 236 2.69 -14.24 -2.81
C GLY A 236 1.84 -15.32 -2.12
N ILE A 237 2.48 -16.45 -1.82
CA ILE A 237 1.84 -17.52 -1.03
C ILE A 237 1.50 -16.97 0.35
N ALA A 238 0.25 -17.11 0.77
CA ALA A 238 -0.26 -16.64 2.05
C ALA A 238 -0.02 -15.14 2.34
N ALA A 239 0.12 -14.30 1.31
CA ALA A 239 0.17 -12.85 1.52
C ALA A 239 -1.19 -12.34 2.06
N LEU A 240 -1.17 -11.53 3.13
CA LEU A 240 -2.36 -11.07 3.88
C LEU A 240 -3.31 -12.20 4.29
N PHE A 241 -2.78 -13.39 4.59
CA PHE A 241 -3.61 -14.57 4.83
C PHE A 241 -4.57 -14.40 6.02
N ASN A 242 -4.14 -13.75 7.11
CA ASN A 242 -4.97 -13.52 8.29
C ASN A 242 -5.73 -12.18 8.31
N LEU A 243 -5.68 -11.37 7.25
CA LEU A 243 -6.34 -10.06 7.25
C LEU A 243 -7.86 -10.22 7.30
N ILE A 244 -8.48 -9.93 8.45
CA ILE A 244 -9.92 -10.07 8.67
C ILE A 244 -10.66 -8.82 8.15
N THR A 245 -10.22 -7.65 8.60
CA THR A 245 -10.72 -6.32 8.20
C THR A 245 -9.55 -5.41 7.86
N GLY A 246 -9.75 -4.44 6.96
CA GLY A 246 -8.66 -3.53 6.57
C GLY A 246 -8.69 -3.16 5.10
N ASN A 247 -8.40 -1.90 4.81
CA ASN A 247 -8.47 -1.31 3.49
C ASN A 247 -7.09 -0.82 3.04
N GLY A 248 -6.81 -0.89 1.74
CA GLY A 248 -5.62 -0.26 1.18
C GLY A 248 -4.29 -0.91 1.56
N ASN A 249 -4.27 -2.16 2.04
CA ASN A 249 -3.00 -2.83 2.36
C ASN A 249 -2.35 -3.43 1.12
N ILE A 250 -1.03 -3.32 1.03
CA ILE A 250 -0.20 -3.89 -0.03
C ILE A 250 0.78 -4.87 0.61
N ALA A 251 0.69 -6.14 0.24
CA ALA A 251 1.62 -7.17 0.65
C ALA A 251 2.27 -7.84 -0.56
N LEU A 252 3.60 -7.84 -0.59
CA LEU A 252 4.38 -8.42 -1.68
C LEU A 252 5.44 -9.38 -1.13
N GLY A 253 5.30 -10.67 -1.44
CA GLY A 253 6.18 -11.75 -1.02
C GLY A 253 5.44 -12.88 -0.31
N SER A 254 6.10 -14.04 -0.17
CA SER A 254 5.56 -15.16 0.59
C SER A 254 5.41 -14.78 2.06
N GLY A 255 4.20 -14.93 2.61
CA GLY A 255 3.86 -14.56 3.99
C GLY A 255 3.88 -13.05 4.26
N ALA A 256 3.92 -12.20 3.22
CA ALA A 256 3.92 -10.76 3.43
C ALA A 256 2.59 -10.31 4.06
N GLY A 257 2.66 -9.52 5.14
CA GLY A 257 1.50 -9.07 5.90
C GLY A 257 0.68 -10.20 6.55
N ASP A 258 1.22 -11.41 6.71
CA ASP A 258 0.49 -12.53 7.32
C ASP A 258 0.05 -12.26 8.77
N LEU A 259 0.78 -11.44 9.52
CA LEU A 259 0.45 -11.06 10.89
C LEU A 259 -0.54 -9.89 10.98
N LEU A 260 -0.93 -9.26 9.86
CA LEU A 260 -1.98 -8.26 9.85
C LEU A 260 -3.34 -8.96 9.99
N ASP A 261 -3.95 -8.86 11.16
CA ASP A 261 -5.32 -9.32 11.43
C ASP A 261 -6.37 -8.23 11.14
N THR A 262 -5.99 -6.98 11.35
CA THR A 262 -6.77 -5.76 11.15
C THR A 262 -5.86 -4.61 10.70
N GLY A 263 -6.46 -3.51 10.24
CA GLY A 263 -5.75 -2.25 9.99
C GLY A 263 -5.67 -1.84 8.53
N ASP A 264 -5.46 -0.54 8.32
CA ASP A 264 -5.56 0.10 7.02
C ASP A 264 -4.21 0.66 6.53
N ASN A 265 -4.04 0.72 5.21
CA ASN A 265 -2.97 1.46 4.53
C ASN A 265 -1.54 1.01 4.89
N ASN A 266 -1.33 -0.29 5.12
CA ASN A 266 0.02 -0.83 5.32
C ASN A 266 0.68 -1.24 4.01
N ILE A 267 2.01 -1.18 3.97
CA ILE A 267 2.82 -1.70 2.86
C ILE A 267 3.85 -2.66 3.44
N ASP A 268 3.66 -3.95 3.21
CA ASP A 268 4.55 -5.03 3.65
C ASP A 268 5.23 -5.69 2.45
N ILE A 269 6.53 -5.46 2.30
CA ILE A 269 7.33 -6.04 1.21
C ILE A 269 8.34 -7.01 1.82
N GLY A 270 8.11 -8.31 1.63
CA GLY A 270 8.93 -9.36 2.23
C GLY A 270 9.00 -9.24 3.75
N ASN A 271 7.91 -8.79 4.39
CA ASN A 271 7.77 -8.60 5.81
C ASN A 271 6.41 -9.14 6.27
N GLU A 272 6.34 -9.81 7.42
CA GLU A 272 5.12 -10.44 7.91
C GLU A 272 4.09 -9.43 8.46
N GLY A 273 4.45 -8.16 8.63
CA GLY A 273 3.58 -7.15 9.22
C GLY A 273 3.51 -7.26 10.74
N ASN A 274 2.61 -6.49 11.36
CA ASN A 274 2.30 -6.55 12.79
C ASN A 274 0.78 -6.46 12.99
N ALA A 275 0.24 -7.22 13.93
CA ALA A 275 -1.20 -7.20 14.23
C ALA A 275 -1.73 -5.80 14.56
N GLY A 276 -2.89 -5.45 14.00
CA GLY A 276 -3.58 -4.17 14.17
C GLY A 276 -2.82 -2.92 13.68
N GLU A 277 -1.72 -3.08 12.96
CA GLU A 277 -0.95 -1.94 12.48
C GLU A 277 -1.72 -1.17 11.39
N SER A 278 -1.50 0.13 11.27
CA SER A 278 -2.08 0.94 10.20
C SER A 278 -1.11 2.03 9.78
N ASN A 279 -1.22 2.45 8.52
CA ASN A 279 -0.42 3.53 7.92
C ASN A 279 1.09 3.29 8.04
N THR A 280 1.53 2.03 7.99
CA THR A 280 2.94 1.67 8.21
C THR A 280 3.55 0.99 6.99
N ILE A 281 4.82 1.29 6.74
CA ILE A 281 5.61 0.65 5.69
C ILE A 281 6.67 -0.23 6.35
N ARG A 282 6.70 -1.52 5.98
CA ARG A 282 7.72 -2.49 6.38
C ARG A 282 8.34 -3.14 5.15
N ILE A 283 9.67 -3.09 5.08
CA ILE A 283 10.43 -3.67 3.97
C ILE A 283 11.50 -4.58 4.53
N GLY A 284 11.39 -5.87 4.21
CA GLY A 284 12.29 -6.94 4.62
C GLY A 284 12.14 -7.39 6.08
N THR A 285 12.52 -8.63 6.34
CA THR A 285 12.58 -9.22 7.70
C THR A 285 13.91 -8.96 8.40
N ALA A 286 13.85 -8.50 9.65
CA ALA A 286 15.02 -8.31 10.51
C ALA A 286 15.78 -9.64 10.73
N GLY A 287 17.11 -9.59 10.69
CA GLY A 287 17.97 -10.78 10.81
C GLY A 287 18.19 -11.53 9.50
N THR A 288 17.23 -11.49 8.58
CA THR A 288 17.39 -12.03 7.21
C THR A 288 18.02 -11.00 6.29
N HIS A 289 17.44 -9.79 6.24
CA HIS A 289 17.96 -8.69 5.45
C HIS A 289 18.87 -7.82 6.32
N THR A 290 20.17 -7.81 6.03
CA THR A 290 21.19 -7.09 6.83
C THR A 290 21.75 -5.84 6.14
N ALA A 291 21.31 -5.56 4.91
CA ALA A 291 21.71 -4.39 4.14
C ALA A 291 20.56 -3.90 3.25
N THR A 292 20.35 -2.59 3.20
CA THR A 292 19.32 -1.95 2.37
C THR A 292 19.98 -1.01 1.37
N PHE A 293 19.81 -1.30 0.08
CA PHE A 293 20.29 -0.46 -1.02
C PHE A 293 19.08 0.17 -1.72
N ILE A 294 19.03 1.50 -1.74
CA ILE A 294 18.00 2.25 -2.47
C ILE A 294 18.70 3.05 -3.56
N ALA A 295 18.33 2.78 -4.80
CA ALA A 295 18.91 3.45 -5.96
C ALA A 295 18.73 4.96 -5.89
N SER A 296 19.68 5.70 -6.47
CA SER A 296 19.65 7.17 -6.59
C SER A 296 19.72 7.97 -5.28
N ILE A 297 19.91 7.34 -4.11
CA ILE A 297 20.22 8.07 -2.87
C ILE A 297 21.67 8.60 -2.90
N SER A 298 22.64 7.74 -3.21
CA SER A 298 24.06 8.14 -3.22
C SER A 298 24.37 8.99 -4.44
N GLY A 299 25.06 10.13 -4.23
CA GLY A 299 25.51 11.02 -5.30
C GLY A 299 24.46 12.05 -5.78
N THR A 300 23.25 12.05 -5.22
CA THR A 300 22.18 12.99 -5.61
C THR A 300 22.09 14.15 -4.61
N PRO A 301 22.42 15.41 -4.98
CA PRO A 301 22.31 16.54 -4.08
C PRO A 301 20.84 16.91 -3.81
N VAL A 302 20.51 17.15 -2.54
CA VAL A 302 19.16 17.54 -2.10
C VAL A 302 19.25 18.63 -1.03
N VAL A 303 18.19 19.44 -0.91
CA VAL A 303 17.99 20.40 0.18
C VAL A 303 16.80 19.92 1.01
N GLY A 304 16.99 19.67 2.30
CA GLY A 304 15.93 19.15 3.18
C GLY A 304 16.43 18.82 4.59
N ASP A 305 15.56 18.26 5.42
CA ASP A 305 15.89 17.82 6.77
C ASP A 305 16.71 16.52 6.77
N THR A 306 17.59 16.36 7.75
CA THR A 306 18.34 15.11 7.96
C THR A 306 17.42 14.01 8.47
N VAL A 307 17.45 12.85 7.80
CA VAL A 307 16.74 11.65 8.24
C VAL A 307 17.46 11.01 9.42
N VAL A 308 16.71 10.66 10.45
CA VAL A 308 17.17 9.93 11.65
C VAL A 308 16.51 8.56 11.72
N VAL A 309 17.14 7.64 12.45
CA VAL A 309 16.63 6.29 12.72
C VAL A 309 16.44 6.15 14.23
N ASP A 310 15.25 5.78 14.68
CA ASP A 310 14.99 5.51 16.09
C ASP A 310 15.44 4.10 16.52
N ALA A 311 15.29 3.76 17.80
CA ALA A 311 15.65 2.42 18.32
C ALA A 311 14.82 1.28 17.71
N ASN A 312 13.63 1.59 17.17
CA ASN A 312 12.76 0.65 16.47
C ASN A 312 13.10 0.54 14.99
N GLY A 313 14.12 1.24 14.48
CA GLY A 313 14.47 1.23 13.07
C GLY A 313 13.53 2.08 12.20
N GLN A 314 12.70 2.93 12.81
CA GLN A 314 11.82 3.85 12.09
C GLN A 314 12.61 5.05 11.58
N LEU A 315 12.41 5.36 10.29
CA LEU A 315 12.93 6.58 9.68
C LEU A 315 12.04 7.78 10.04
N GLY A 316 12.66 8.91 10.36
CA GLY A 316 11.95 10.16 10.65
C GLY A 316 12.86 11.38 10.55
N THR A 317 12.40 12.52 11.04
CA THR A 317 13.18 13.76 11.13
C THR A 317 13.14 14.33 12.54
N ALA A 318 14.21 15.03 12.95
CA ALA A 318 14.30 15.65 14.27
C ALA A 318 13.62 17.04 14.28
N MET A 319 12.33 17.09 14.60
CA MET A 319 11.57 18.34 14.62
C MET A 319 12.01 19.28 15.75
N SER A 320 12.33 20.54 15.44
CA SER A 320 12.89 21.50 16.42
C SER A 320 12.02 22.73 16.74
N SER A 321 10.87 22.88 16.07
CA SER A 321 9.95 24.00 16.32
C SER A 321 9.36 23.94 17.72
N ALA A 322 9.13 25.11 18.35
CA ALA A 322 8.52 25.22 19.67
C ALA A 322 7.17 24.49 19.79
N ARG A 323 6.41 24.37 18.69
CA ARG A 323 5.14 23.63 18.62
C ARG A 323 5.25 22.15 19.02
N PHE A 324 6.44 21.56 18.90
CA PHE A 324 6.71 20.14 19.18
C PHE A 324 7.49 19.95 20.48
N LYS A 325 7.69 21.02 21.27
CA LYS A 325 8.50 21.02 22.49
C LYS A 325 7.67 21.48 23.68
N LYS A 326 8.00 20.94 24.85
CA LYS A 326 7.47 21.35 26.15
C LYS A 326 8.62 21.58 27.13
N ASP A 327 8.36 22.26 28.23
CA ASP A 327 9.33 22.48 29.32
C ASP A 327 10.65 23.14 28.87
N ILE A 328 10.55 24.10 27.95
CA ILE A 328 11.70 24.81 27.36
C ILE A 328 12.32 25.74 28.42
N LYS A 329 13.56 25.45 28.82
CA LYS A 329 14.34 26.22 29.80
C LYS A 329 15.82 26.32 29.40
N PRO A 330 16.58 27.30 29.92
CA PRO A 330 18.03 27.35 29.75
C PRO A 330 18.71 26.06 30.23
N MET A 331 19.81 25.67 29.57
CA MET A 331 20.58 24.45 29.91
C MET A 331 21.41 24.62 31.19
N ASP A 332 21.82 25.85 31.54
CA ASP A 332 22.64 26.16 32.71
C ASP A 332 23.75 25.12 32.95
N LYS A 333 23.84 24.52 34.13
CA LYS A 333 24.90 23.55 34.48
C LYS A 333 24.75 22.17 33.83
N VAL A 334 23.59 21.86 33.22
CA VAL A 334 23.36 20.54 32.61
C VAL A 334 24.39 20.27 31.50
N SER A 335 24.76 21.30 30.73
CA SER A 335 25.74 21.18 29.66
C SER A 335 27.19 20.94 30.13
N GLU A 336 27.50 21.13 31.42
CA GLU A 336 28.86 20.94 31.95
C GLU A 336 29.29 19.47 31.96
N ALA A 337 28.34 18.53 31.90
CA ALA A 337 28.62 17.09 31.79
C ALA A 337 29.53 16.76 30.60
N ILE A 338 29.43 17.52 29.49
CA ILE A 338 30.23 17.26 28.29
C ILE A 338 31.73 17.52 28.52
N LEU A 339 32.10 18.33 29.53
CA LEU A 339 33.49 18.68 29.82
C LEU A 339 34.28 17.49 30.38
N ALA A 340 33.59 16.45 30.87
CA ALA A 340 34.19 15.21 31.36
C ALA A 340 34.30 14.11 30.27
N LEU A 341 33.75 14.35 29.07
CA LEU A 341 33.80 13.40 27.96
C LEU A 341 35.20 13.32 27.35
N LYS A 342 35.58 12.12 26.88
CA LYS A 342 36.91 11.85 26.32
C LYS A 342 36.80 11.37 24.87
N PRO A 343 37.11 12.23 23.88
CA PRO A 343 37.13 11.84 22.48
C PRO A 343 38.17 10.76 22.19
N VAL A 344 37.84 9.85 21.28
CA VAL A 344 38.70 8.73 20.85
C VAL A 344 38.77 8.65 19.32
N THR A 345 39.78 7.91 18.84
CA THR A 345 39.85 7.45 17.45
C THR A 345 39.59 5.94 17.40
N PHE A 346 38.86 5.47 16.40
CA PHE A 346 38.49 4.06 16.29
C PHE A 346 38.29 3.64 14.83
N GLN A 347 38.15 2.33 14.60
CA GLN A 347 37.76 1.76 13.31
C GLN A 347 36.58 0.82 13.52
N TYR A 348 35.64 0.78 12.57
CA TYR A 348 34.53 -0.16 12.63
C TYR A 348 35.03 -1.58 12.32
N LYS A 349 34.64 -2.56 13.14
CA LYS A 349 34.99 -3.98 12.93
C LYS A 349 34.52 -4.52 11.57
N ALA A 350 33.40 -4.00 11.05
CA ALA A 350 32.84 -4.39 9.76
C ALA A 350 33.51 -3.70 8.56
N ASP A 351 34.30 -2.63 8.78
CA ASP A 351 34.98 -1.93 7.71
C ASP A 351 36.31 -2.63 7.37
N SER A 352 36.26 -3.46 6.33
CA SER A 352 37.45 -4.12 5.78
C SER A 352 38.56 -3.17 5.31
N LYS A 353 38.25 -1.89 5.06
CA LYS A 353 39.24 -0.88 4.62
C LYS A 353 39.97 -0.21 5.78
N GLY A 354 39.53 -0.41 7.03
CA GLY A 354 40.18 0.16 8.21
C GLY A 354 40.16 1.69 8.27
N THR A 355 39.09 2.32 7.79
CA THR A 355 38.97 3.79 7.73
C THR A 355 38.93 4.38 9.15
N PRO A 356 39.88 5.25 9.54
CA PRO A 356 39.86 5.88 10.86
C PRO A 356 38.63 6.76 11.05
N GLN A 357 37.99 6.63 12.22
CA GLN A 357 36.84 7.40 12.68
C GLN A 357 37.18 8.14 13.97
N PHE A 358 36.41 9.18 14.28
CA PHE A 358 36.55 10.02 15.46
C PHE A 358 35.22 10.08 16.19
N GLY A 359 35.22 9.98 17.51
CA GLY A 359 33.98 10.03 18.28
C GLY A 359 34.16 9.74 19.76
N LEU A 360 33.11 9.19 20.36
CA LEU A 360 33.00 8.83 21.77
C LEU A 360 32.58 7.37 21.91
N ILE A 361 32.99 6.72 22.99
CA ILE A 361 32.52 5.38 23.37
C ILE A 361 31.25 5.52 24.19
N ALA A 362 30.13 4.94 23.72
CA ALA A 362 28.82 5.13 24.34
C ALA A 362 28.78 4.67 25.80
N GLU A 363 29.48 3.59 26.14
CA GLU A 363 29.57 3.08 27.51
C GLU A 363 30.37 4.00 28.44
N GLU A 364 31.32 4.77 27.91
CA GLU A 364 32.03 5.79 28.69
C GLU A 364 31.19 7.04 28.87
N VAL A 365 30.46 7.45 27.83
CA VAL A 365 29.49 8.56 27.90
C VAL A 365 28.42 8.26 28.96
N ALA A 366 27.86 7.04 28.97
CA ALA A 366 26.82 6.65 29.92
C ALA A 366 27.26 6.71 31.39
N LYS A 367 28.57 6.59 31.69
CA LYS A 367 29.11 6.75 33.04
C LYS A 367 29.17 8.21 33.50
N VAL A 368 29.27 9.13 32.54
CA VAL A 368 29.30 10.58 32.78
C VAL A 368 27.86 11.12 32.83
N ASP A 369 27.08 10.81 31.79
CA ASP A 369 25.67 11.18 31.68
C ASP A 369 24.91 10.13 30.85
N SER A 370 23.99 9.42 31.52
CA SER A 370 23.18 8.38 30.89
C SER A 370 22.14 8.90 29.90
N ASP A 371 21.80 10.19 29.94
CA ASP A 371 20.78 10.79 29.06
C ASP A 371 21.35 11.11 27.66
N LEU A 372 22.67 11.00 27.50
CA LEU A 372 23.40 11.23 26.25
C LEU A 372 23.63 9.95 25.43
N VAL A 373 23.04 8.83 25.81
CA VAL A 373 23.14 7.57 25.04
C VAL A 373 21.79 7.10 24.53
N VAL A 374 21.83 6.43 23.38
CA VAL A 374 20.71 5.70 22.79
C VAL A 374 20.85 4.23 23.19
N ARG A 375 19.73 3.61 23.55
CA ARG A 375 19.65 2.17 23.81
C ARG A 375 18.93 1.45 22.69
N ASP A 376 19.32 0.22 22.42
CA ASP A 376 18.64 -0.63 21.44
C ASP A 376 17.30 -1.17 21.96
N ARG A 377 16.64 -2.02 21.16
CA ARG A 377 15.36 -2.64 21.54
C ARG A 377 15.46 -3.57 22.76
N LYS A 378 16.66 -4.05 23.12
CA LYS A 378 16.90 -4.89 24.30
C LYS A 378 17.27 -4.06 25.53
N GLY A 379 17.40 -2.74 25.39
CA GLY A 379 17.83 -1.83 26.44
C GLY A 379 19.35 -1.72 26.61
N GLU A 380 20.12 -2.34 25.71
CA GLU A 380 21.58 -2.28 25.73
C GLU A 380 22.07 -0.94 25.18
N ILE A 381 23.19 -0.43 25.68
CA ILE A 381 23.79 0.82 25.19
C ILE A 381 24.22 0.61 23.74
N TYR A 382 23.76 1.47 22.85
CA TYR A 382 23.92 1.28 21.40
C TYR A 382 24.68 2.41 20.73
N SER A 383 24.38 3.67 21.05
CA SER A 383 25.00 4.82 20.39
C SER A 383 25.02 6.05 21.30
N VAL A 384 25.75 7.09 20.89
CA VAL A 384 25.78 8.40 21.54
C VAL A 384 24.82 9.34 20.81
N ARG A 385 24.12 10.17 21.58
CA ARG A 385 23.28 11.27 21.09
C ARG A 385 24.13 12.47 20.70
N TYR A 386 24.87 12.34 19.60
CA TYR A 386 25.80 13.38 19.14
C TYR A 386 25.11 14.73 18.89
N GLU A 387 23.83 14.74 18.52
CA GLU A 387 23.03 15.96 18.38
C GLU A 387 22.86 16.71 19.71
N ALA A 388 22.68 15.98 20.81
CA ALA A 388 22.57 16.56 22.14
C ALA A 388 23.93 17.11 22.60
N VAL A 389 25.01 16.35 22.37
CA VAL A 389 26.39 16.79 22.68
C VAL A 389 26.71 18.10 21.94
N ASN A 390 26.37 18.21 20.65
CA ASN A 390 26.60 19.42 19.87
C ASN A 390 25.82 20.62 20.41
N ALA A 391 24.57 20.42 20.82
CA ALA A 391 23.76 21.48 21.42
C ALA A 391 24.31 21.95 22.78
N MET A 392 24.79 21.02 23.61
CA MET A 392 25.44 21.33 24.90
C MET A 392 26.78 22.04 24.68
N LEU A 393 27.55 21.63 23.67
CA LEU A 393 28.81 22.28 23.30
C LEU A 393 28.59 23.75 22.91
N LEU A 394 27.51 24.04 22.18
CA LEU A 394 27.13 25.42 21.88
C LEU A 394 26.89 26.22 23.16
N ASN A 395 26.20 25.66 24.15
CA ASN A 395 25.97 26.37 25.42
C ASN A 395 27.27 26.65 26.17
N GLU A 396 28.17 25.66 26.28
CA GLU A 396 29.47 25.85 26.93
C GLU A 396 30.37 26.82 26.17
N PHE A 397 30.34 26.80 24.83
CA PHE A 397 31.02 27.79 24.00
C PHE A 397 30.51 29.20 24.28
N LEU A 398 29.19 29.40 24.33
CA LEU A 398 28.59 30.70 24.64
C LEU A 398 28.94 31.18 26.05
N LYS A 399 28.99 30.30 27.04
CA LYS A 399 29.46 30.64 28.40
C LYS A 399 30.93 31.06 28.41
N ALA A 400 31.78 30.28 27.74
CA ALA A 400 33.21 30.59 27.63
C ALA A 400 33.44 31.93 26.95
N HIS A 401 32.70 32.22 25.87
CA HIS A 401 32.78 33.48 25.15
C HIS A 401 32.44 34.68 26.05
N ARG A 402 31.33 34.62 26.80
CA ARG A 402 30.96 35.68 27.76
C ARG A 402 32.04 35.90 28.82
N LYS A 403 32.59 34.81 29.37
CA LYS A 403 33.67 34.90 30.38
C LYS A 403 34.93 35.57 29.81
N ILE A 404 35.25 35.32 28.55
CA ILE A 404 36.37 35.97 27.86
C ILE A 404 36.10 37.47 27.68
N GLU A 405 34.87 37.86 27.32
CA GLU A 405 34.49 39.28 27.21
C GLU A 405 34.58 40.01 28.57
N GLU A 406 34.07 39.39 29.64
CA GLU A 406 34.16 39.91 31.01
C GLU A 406 35.62 40.07 31.48
N GLN A 407 36.46 39.06 31.22
CA GLN A 407 37.89 39.15 31.50
C GLN A 407 38.57 40.25 30.69
N GLY A 408 38.22 40.40 29.42
CA GLY A 408 38.70 41.50 28.57
C GLY A 408 38.35 42.88 29.14
N ALA A 409 37.11 43.05 29.62
CA ALA A 409 36.66 44.28 30.25
C ALA A 409 37.40 44.55 31.57
N MET A 410 37.58 43.53 32.41
CA MET A 410 38.36 43.64 33.65
C MET A 410 39.82 43.99 33.38
N MET A 411 40.47 43.35 32.41
CA MET A 411 41.85 43.69 32.01
C MET A 411 41.95 45.11 31.48
N ALA A 412 40.97 45.59 30.70
CA ALA A 412 40.94 46.97 30.23
C ALA A 412 40.75 47.97 31.38
N GLN A 413 39.93 47.64 32.38
CA GLN A 413 39.77 48.47 33.58
C GLN A 413 41.05 48.50 34.40
N GLN A 414 41.64 47.33 34.69
CA GLN A 414 42.88 47.23 35.45
C GLN A 414 44.02 48.00 34.76
N ARG A 415 44.06 47.99 33.42
CA ARG A 415 45.00 48.80 32.65
C ARG A 415 44.78 50.30 32.87
N ARG A 416 43.53 50.79 32.86
CA ARG A 416 43.22 52.19 33.17
C ARG A 416 43.60 52.58 34.60
N ASP A 417 43.35 51.70 35.56
CA ASP A 417 43.69 51.92 36.97
C ASP A 417 45.22 52.03 37.14
N PHE A 418 45.99 51.14 36.49
CA PHE A 418 47.45 51.25 36.48
C PHE A 418 47.97 52.51 35.79
N GLU A 419 47.40 52.89 34.64
CA GLU A 419 47.77 54.14 33.95
C GLU A 419 47.54 55.37 34.85
N THR A 420 46.45 55.35 35.63
CA THR A 420 46.12 56.41 36.60
C THR A 420 47.10 56.44 37.77
N ALA A 421 47.37 55.28 38.40
CA ALA A 421 48.31 55.19 39.51
C ALA A 421 49.75 55.59 39.11
N ILE A 422 50.18 55.25 37.88
CA ILE A 422 51.47 55.68 37.34
C ILE A 422 51.50 57.21 37.16
N ALA A 423 50.40 57.82 36.71
CA ALA A 423 50.31 59.27 36.58
C ALA A 423 50.40 59.97 37.95
N GLU A 424 49.70 59.46 38.96
CA GLU A 424 49.75 59.96 40.34
C GLU A 424 51.17 59.83 40.92
N GLN A 425 51.81 58.66 40.82
CA GLN A 425 53.20 58.48 41.27
C GLN A 425 54.18 59.41 40.56
N LYS A 426 54.03 59.62 39.25
CA LYS A 426 54.88 60.59 38.52
C LYS A 426 54.71 62.00 39.08
N GLN A 427 53.48 62.38 39.44
CA GLN A 427 53.19 63.69 40.02
C GLN A 427 53.79 63.81 41.43
N GLU A 428 53.67 62.79 42.28
CA GLU A 428 54.30 62.76 43.61
C GLU A 428 55.84 62.86 43.51
N ILE A 429 56.46 62.11 42.59
CA ILE A 429 57.91 62.18 42.35
C ILE A 429 58.33 63.57 41.90
N GLN A 430 57.55 64.21 41.01
CA GLN A 430 57.83 65.58 40.58
C GLN A 430 57.76 66.57 41.75
N THR A 431 56.73 66.46 42.58
CA THR A 431 56.56 67.28 43.79
C THR A 431 57.71 67.07 44.78
N LEU A 432 58.10 65.81 45.04
CA LEU A 432 59.23 65.49 45.90
C LEU A 432 60.54 66.03 45.32
N THR A 433 60.75 65.88 44.02
CA THR A 433 61.93 66.43 43.32
C THR A 433 61.99 67.95 43.44
N ALA A 434 60.85 68.65 43.32
CA ALA A 434 60.78 70.09 43.51
C ALA A 434 61.10 70.49 44.97
N SER A 435 60.55 69.76 45.95
CA SER A 435 60.85 69.98 47.37
C SER A 435 62.32 69.75 47.71
N LEU A 436 62.95 68.71 47.14
CA LEU A 436 64.39 68.45 47.31
C LEU A 436 65.25 69.55 46.69
N LYS A 437 64.88 70.09 45.51
CA LYS A 437 65.56 71.24 44.92
C LYS A 437 65.45 72.48 45.81
N GLU A 438 64.28 72.72 46.39
CA GLU A 438 64.06 73.82 47.33
C GLU A 438 64.93 73.65 48.60
N GLN A 439 64.96 72.45 49.20
CA GLN A 439 65.85 72.17 50.32
C GLN A 439 67.32 72.37 49.98
N ALA A 440 67.77 71.91 48.80
CA ALA A 440 69.15 72.13 48.35
C ALA A 440 69.49 73.62 48.22
N SER A 441 68.55 74.43 47.73
CA SER A 441 68.67 75.90 47.67
C SER A 441 68.76 76.54 49.07
N GLN A 442 67.94 76.09 50.01
CA GLN A 442 68.00 76.53 51.41
C GLN A 442 69.32 76.16 52.08
N ILE A 443 69.83 74.94 51.87
CA ILE A 443 71.14 74.51 52.37
C ILE A 443 72.27 75.36 51.78
N GLN A 444 72.21 75.70 50.48
CA GLN A 444 73.17 76.62 49.87
C GLN A 444 73.13 78.01 50.51
N LYS A 445 71.93 78.55 50.80
CA LYS A 445 71.78 79.83 51.52
C LYS A 445 72.37 79.78 52.92
N VAL A 446 72.04 78.76 53.71
CA VAL A 446 72.60 78.59 55.06
C VAL A 446 74.11 78.40 55.01
N SER A 447 74.63 77.67 54.01
CA SER A 447 76.08 77.53 53.81
C SER A 447 76.75 78.87 53.46
N ALA A 448 76.10 79.70 52.64
CA ALA A 448 76.60 81.05 52.31
C ALA A 448 76.54 81.99 53.52
N GLU A 449 75.48 81.94 54.33
CA GLU A 449 75.38 82.66 55.61
C GLU A 449 76.44 82.18 56.62
N LEU A 450 76.72 80.88 56.66
CA LEU A 450 77.76 80.31 57.51
C LEU A 450 79.17 80.77 57.07
N GLU A 451 79.46 80.81 55.77
CA GLU A 451 80.70 81.40 55.24
C GLU A 451 80.81 82.90 55.52
N LEU A 452 79.69 83.65 55.50
CA LEU A 452 79.62 85.05 55.94
C LEU A 452 79.81 85.22 57.46
N SER A 453 79.48 84.19 58.25
CA SER A 453 79.64 84.20 59.72
C SER A 453 81.06 83.80 60.18
N LYS A 454 81.93 83.33 59.27
CA LYS A 454 83.35 83.16 59.57
C LYS A 454 83.98 84.53 59.80
N ALA A 455 84.22 84.85 61.08
CA ALA A 455 84.89 86.07 61.51
C ALA A 455 86.21 86.30 60.76
N ALA A 456 86.38 87.50 60.20
CA ALA A 456 87.67 88.00 59.76
C ALA A 456 88.65 87.98 60.96
N PRO A 457 89.88 87.46 60.80
CA PRO A 457 90.84 87.35 61.89
C PRO A 457 91.19 88.76 62.41
N LYS A 458 91.02 88.97 63.72
CA LYS A 458 91.46 90.18 64.42
C LYS A 458 92.98 90.33 64.30
N THR A 459 93.44 91.27 63.50
CA THR A 459 94.78 91.83 63.63
C THR A 459 94.75 92.93 64.70
N VAL A 460 95.36 92.63 65.84
CA VAL A 460 95.69 93.57 66.91
C VAL A 460 96.90 94.39 66.45
N ALA A 461 96.79 95.71 66.43
CA ALA A 461 97.95 96.60 66.33
C ALA A 461 98.01 97.47 67.61
N ASN A 462 99.10 97.28 68.35
CA ASN A 462 99.45 97.98 69.58
C ASN A 462 99.87 99.44 69.33
N ASN A 463 99.73 100.24 70.39
CA ASN A 463 100.15 101.62 70.60
C ASN A 463 101.53 102.00 70.02
N GLU A 464 101.62 103.22 69.49
CA GLU A 464 102.39 104.35 70.06
C GLU A 464 101.87 105.70 69.51
#